data_AF-A0A9E1ILP1-F1
#
_entry.id   AF-A0A9E1ILP1-F1
#
_cell.length_a   1.000
_cell.length_b   1.000
_cell.length_c   1.000
_cell.angle_alpha   90.00
_cell.angle_beta   90.00
_cell.angle_gamma   90.00
#
_symmetry.space_group_name_H-M   'P 1'
#
loop_
_entity.id
_entity.type
_entity.pdbx_description
1 polymer ?
#
loop_
_entity_poly.entity_id
_entity_poly.type
_entity_poly.pdbx_seq_one_letter_code
_entity_poly.pdbx_strand_id
1 'polypeptide(L)'
;MSTLRTPSNVERRTWSDEVFEPMEIKVHCTACNSQAKHVFSTAVYAPPRLRPKSSDSWDGFFTPTIFTCPNCGAQDAYRLTLRSTMAVAAAAISPQNEQVLVGLPGLWDGSIACRPTQAFAHLRTIAENSAGDGAAWRHLGNALERSGLLDDAIQSWHLAVQADDTEYEAAFSLADVFWRDDDTAALDLVAIALHRLGKHPPEDRCPDIVHWLLERLKELGSHSRELTLMLTWSEDQPDTTRPVINMSTIPVRRIIRWDVLEEMLNNRPLILAGFTNELDTGEHTMLRALVGEGVAPRLLGGNSPMNRAARRRAKRKTLGRPSTTQRLNSTI
;
A
#
# COMPACT_ATOMS: atom_id res chain seq x y z
N MET A 1 18.87 -14.33 30.68
CA MET A 1 17.73 -13.82 29.89
C MET A 1 18.28 -12.93 28.78
N SER A 2 18.56 -13.54 27.63
CA SER A 2 19.22 -12.91 26.49
C SER A 2 18.18 -12.19 25.65
N THR A 3 18.29 -10.87 25.58
CA THR A 3 17.52 -10.01 24.69
C THR A 3 17.92 -10.29 23.24
N LEU A 4 17.09 -11.05 22.54
CA LEU A 4 17.18 -11.23 21.09
C LEU A 4 16.88 -9.88 20.44
N ARG A 5 17.92 -9.22 19.94
CA ARG A 5 17.79 -8.08 19.02
C ARG A 5 17.23 -8.61 17.71
N THR A 6 16.02 -8.18 17.37
CA THR A 6 15.45 -8.31 16.03
C THR A 6 16.37 -7.59 15.02
N PRO A 7 16.74 -8.21 13.89
CA PRO A 7 17.53 -7.52 12.86
C PRO A 7 16.61 -6.51 12.15
N SER A 8 16.72 -5.25 12.53
CA SER A 8 15.84 -4.15 12.10
C SER A 8 16.20 -3.54 10.74
N ASN A 9 16.96 -4.22 9.87
CA ASN A 9 17.44 -3.63 8.60
C ASN A 9 17.51 -4.66 7.46
N VAL A 10 16.40 -5.36 7.20
CA VAL A 10 16.15 -5.90 5.85
C VAL A 10 15.23 -4.90 5.18
N GLU A 11 15.74 -4.15 4.20
CA GLU A 11 14.90 -3.31 3.35
C GLU A 11 13.75 -4.18 2.82
N ARG A 12 12.51 -3.88 3.25
CA ARG A 12 11.32 -4.52 2.69
C ARG A 12 11.16 -3.97 1.28
N ARG A 13 11.59 -4.73 0.28
CA ARG A 13 11.19 -4.45 -1.10
C ARG A 13 9.76 -4.95 -1.29
N THR A 14 8.86 -4.04 -1.62
CA THR A 14 7.55 -4.36 -2.19
C THR A 14 7.75 -4.79 -3.64
N TRP A 15 6.84 -5.62 -4.14
CA TRP A 15 6.89 -6.08 -5.54
C TRP A 15 6.46 -4.91 -6.44
N SER A 16 7.17 -4.69 -7.56
CA SER A 16 6.76 -3.71 -8.57
C SER A 16 5.63 -4.29 -9.43
N ASP A 17 4.77 -3.42 -9.97
CA ASP A 17 3.74 -3.77 -10.97
C ASP A 17 4.34 -3.99 -12.38
N GLU A 18 5.67 -4.12 -12.48
CA GLU A 18 6.34 -4.36 -13.76
C GLU A 18 6.02 -5.76 -14.28
N VAL A 19 5.51 -5.80 -15.51
CA VAL A 19 5.22 -7.05 -16.20
C VAL A 19 6.53 -7.60 -16.77
N PHE A 20 7.18 -8.48 -16.00
CA PHE A 20 8.35 -9.22 -16.47
C PHE A 20 7.95 -10.34 -17.45
N GLU A 21 8.81 -10.63 -18.43
CA GLU A 21 8.66 -11.83 -19.25
C GLU A 21 8.69 -13.08 -18.35
N PRO A 22 7.68 -13.98 -18.44
CA PRO A 22 7.61 -15.13 -17.54
C PRO A 22 8.82 -16.06 -17.69
N MET A 23 9.43 -16.44 -16.58
CA MET A 23 10.46 -17.47 -16.53
C MET A 23 9.85 -18.86 -16.44
N GLU A 24 10.44 -19.81 -17.15
CA GLU A 24 10.09 -21.23 -17.06
C GLU A 24 11.20 -22.02 -16.35
N ILE A 25 10.81 -22.81 -15.34
CA ILE A 25 11.68 -23.74 -14.63
C ILE A 25 11.12 -25.16 -14.66
N LYS A 26 11.99 -26.14 -14.43
CA LYS A 26 11.63 -27.56 -14.28
C LYS A 26 11.62 -27.97 -12.82
N VAL A 27 10.51 -28.54 -12.40
CA VAL A 27 10.29 -28.98 -11.02
C VAL A 27 9.93 -30.46 -10.99
N HIS A 28 10.27 -31.13 -9.88
CA HIS A 28 9.75 -32.46 -9.57
C HIS A 28 8.63 -32.34 -8.57
N CYS A 29 7.48 -32.93 -8.87
CA CYS A 29 6.39 -33.06 -7.91
C CYS A 29 6.85 -33.98 -6.76
N THR A 30 6.75 -33.53 -5.52
CA THR A 30 7.12 -34.34 -4.35
C THR A 30 6.08 -35.40 -4.01
N ALA A 31 4.86 -35.30 -4.55
CA ALA A 31 3.79 -36.27 -4.30
C ALA A 31 3.84 -37.49 -5.25
N CYS A 32 4.09 -37.30 -6.55
CA CYS A 32 4.10 -38.38 -7.55
C CYS A 32 5.42 -38.53 -8.31
N ASN A 33 6.43 -37.72 -7.98
CA ASN A 33 7.77 -37.71 -8.59
C ASN A 33 7.80 -37.39 -10.10
N SER A 34 6.68 -37.02 -10.71
CA SER A 34 6.64 -36.55 -12.09
C SER A 34 7.39 -35.22 -12.24
N GLN A 35 7.97 -35.00 -13.42
CA GLN A 35 8.61 -33.72 -13.75
C GLN A 35 7.63 -32.85 -14.54
N ALA A 36 7.55 -31.58 -14.18
CA ALA A 36 6.69 -30.62 -14.86
C ALA A 36 7.41 -29.27 -15.02
N LYS A 37 6.84 -28.43 -15.89
CA LYS A 37 7.24 -27.04 -16.05
C LYS A 37 6.46 -26.19 -15.05
N HIS A 38 7.10 -25.19 -14.49
CA HIS A 38 6.46 -24.16 -13.67
C HIS A 38 6.89 -22.80 -14.21
N VAL A 39 5.91 -21.94 -14.47
CA VAL A 39 6.10 -20.61 -15.03
C VAL A 39 5.79 -19.59 -13.95
N PHE A 40 6.62 -18.55 -13.85
CA PHE A 40 6.42 -17.46 -12.91
C PHE A 40 6.92 -16.14 -13.47
N SER A 41 6.27 -15.05 -13.09
CA SER A 41 6.70 -13.70 -13.46
C SER A 41 7.60 -13.08 -12.42
N THR A 42 7.53 -13.48 -11.15
CA THR A 42 8.39 -12.95 -10.09
C THR A 42 8.64 -14.03 -9.03
N ALA A 43 9.79 -13.96 -8.34
CA ALA A 43 10.15 -14.90 -7.30
C ALA A 43 11.04 -14.28 -6.21
N VAL A 44 11.04 -14.90 -5.04
CA VAL A 44 12.03 -14.70 -3.97
C VAL A 44 12.90 -15.94 -3.88
N TYR A 45 14.22 -15.71 -3.87
CA TYR A 45 15.22 -16.73 -3.63
C TYR A 45 15.94 -16.49 -2.29
N ALA A 46 15.76 -17.43 -1.37
CA ALA A 46 16.48 -17.53 -0.11
C ALA A 46 17.72 -18.42 -0.28
N PRO A 47 18.94 -17.84 -0.31
CA PRO A 47 20.17 -18.63 -0.31
C PRO A 47 20.26 -19.47 0.98
N PRO A 48 20.97 -20.61 0.97
CA PRO A 48 21.03 -21.54 2.12
C PRO A 48 21.37 -20.88 3.46
N ARG A 49 22.19 -19.82 3.46
CA ARG A 49 22.58 -19.09 4.68
C ARG A 49 21.45 -18.31 5.34
N LEU A 50 20.40 -17.96 4.60
CA LEU A 50 19.25 -17.22 5.12
C LEU A 50 18.09 -18.14 5.53
N ARG A 51 18.10 -19.42 5.14
CA ARG A 51 16.99 -20.33 5.36
C ARG A 51 16.81 -20.68 6.85
N PRO A 52 15.58 -20.71 7.36
CA PRO A 52 15.31 -21.22 8.71
C PRO A 52 15.76 -22.67 8.85
N LYS A 53 16.34 -23.05 10.00
CA LYS A 53 16.72 -24.44 10.28
C LYS A 53 15.52 -25.41 10.30
N SER A 54 14.31 -24.91 10.55
CA SER A 54 13.08 -25.71 10.49
C SER A 54 12.60 -25.99 9.05
N SER A 55 13.28 -25.45 8.03
CA SER A 55 12.87 -25.53 6.63
C SER A 55 13.74 -26.48 5.80
N ASP A 56 14.29 -27.55 6.40
CA ASP A 56 15.30 -28.43 5.78
C ASP A 56 14.89 -29.06 4.43
N SER A 57 13.60 -29.12 4.11
CA SER A 57 13.09 -29.58 2.81
C SER A 57 12.79 -28.47 1.79
N TRP A 58 12.83 -27.20 2.20
CA TRP A 58 12.57 -26.06 1.33
C TRP A 58 13.80 -25.70 0.50
N ASP A 59 13.59 -25.62 -0.81
CA ASP A 59 14.60 -25.26 -1.80
C ASP A 59 14.97 -23.77 -1.80
N GLY A 60 14.38 -22.98 -0.91
CA GLY A 60 14.60 -21.54 -0.79
C GLY A 60 13.94 -20.75 -1.91
N PHE A 61 13.02 -21.35 -2.66
CA PHE A 61 12.32 -20.70 -3.75
C PHE A 61 10.88 -20.40 -3.36
N PHE A 62 10.42 -19.17 -3.58
CA PHE A 62 9.03 -18.78 -3.44
C PHE A 62 8.63 -17.98 -4.67
N THR A 63 7.45 -18.24 -5.21
CA THR A 63 6.84 -17.41 -6.24
C THR A 63 5.35 -17.27 -5.92
N PRO A 64 4.70 -16.13 -6.23
CA PRO A 64 3.26 -15.99 -6.05
C PRO A 64 2.43 -16.98 -6.88
N THR A 65 2.97 -17.49 -7.99
CA THR A 65 2.22 -18.42 -8.85
C THR A 65 2.12 -19.81 -8.21
N ILE A 66 0.90 -20.33 -8.06
CA ILE A 66 0.66 -21.69 -7.54
C ILE A 66 1.12 -22.70 -8.60
N PHE A 67 1.96 -23.64 -8.21
CA PHE A 67 2.25 -24.79 -9.04
C PHE A 67 1.16 -25.85 -8.86
N THR A 68 0.52 -26.29 -9.94
CA THR A 68 -0.37 -27.47 -9.92
C THR A 68 0.25 -28.58 -10.74
N CYS A 69 0.50 -29.74 -10.12
CA CYS A 69 1.09 -30.88 -10.82
C CYS A 69 0.13 -31.42 -11.90
N PRO A 70 0.53 -31.47 -13.18
CA PRO A 70 -0.34 -31.95 -14.26
C PRO A 70 -0.65 -33.46 -14.18
N ASN A 71 0.13 -34.22 -13.39
CA ASN A 71 -0.05 -35.66 -13.27
C ASN A 71 -0.97 -36.07 -12.11
N CYS A 72 -0.87 -35.41 -10.95
CA CYS A 72 -1.61 -35.80 -9.75
C CYS A 72 -2.43 -34.67 -9.10
N GLY A 73 -2.41 -33.45 -9.65
CA GLY A 73 -3.16 -32.31 -9.13
C GLY A 73 -2.60 -31.69 -7.83
N ALA A 74 -1.52 -32.22 -7.27
CA ALA A 74 -0.93 -31.67 -6.05
C ALA A 74 -0.48 -30.22 -6.27
N GLN A 75 -0.88 -29.33 -5.36
CA GLN A 75 -0.52 -27.92 -5.39
C GLN A 75 0.73 -27.65 -4.55
N ASP A 76 1.67 -26.88 -5.09
CA ASP A 76 2.94 -26.45 -4.47
C ASP A 76 3.84 -27.56 -3.88
N ALA A 77 3.45 -28.81 -4.04
CA ALA A 77 4.19 -30.01 -3.67
C ALA A 77 5.26 -30.29 -4.73
N TYR A 78 6.30 -29.45 -4.76
CA TYR A 78 7.42 -29.60 -5.69
C TYR A 78 8.76 -29.19 -5.09
N ARG A 79 9.83 -29.70 -5.73
CA ARG A 79 11.22 -29.28 -5.55
C ARG A 79 11.83 -28.86 -6.88
N LEU A 80 12.71 -27.86 -6.85
CA LEU A 80 13.50 -27.49 -8.02
C LEU A 80 14.42 -28.63 -8.47
N THR A 81 14.58 -28.79 -9.79
CA THR A 81 15.70 -29.56 -10.37
C THR A 81 17.03 -28.82 -10.15
N LEU A 82 18.16 -29.52 -10.11
CA LEU A 82 19.48 -28.88 -9.96
C LEU A 82 19.71 -27.76 -10.98
N ARG A 83 19.34 -28.00 -12.25
CA ARG A 83 19.44 -26.99 -13.32
C ARG A 83 18.56 -25.77 -13.05
N SER A 84 17.36 -25.95 -12.52
CA SER A 84 16.46 -24.84 -12.19
C SER A 84 16.92 -24.08 -10.96
N THR A 85 17.45 -24.78 -9.94
CA THR A 85 18.09 -24.14 -8.78
C THR A 85 19.24 -23.24 -9.22
N MET A 86 20.10 -23.73 -10.13
CA MET A 86 21.20 -22.91 -10.67
C MET A 86 20.69 -21.73 -11.48
N ALA A 87 19.64 -21.90 -12.29
CA ALA A 87 19.05 -20.82 -13.08
C ALA A 87 18.46 -19.71 -12.20
N VAL A 88 17.67 -20.08 -11.18
CA VAL A 88 17.11 -19.14 -10.21
C VAL A 88 18.21 -18.43 -9.41
N ALA A 89 19.22 -19.17 -8.94
CA ALA A 89 20.33 -18.57 -8.20
C ALA A 89 21.16 -17.60 -9.07
N ALA A 90 21.37 -17.93 -10.34
CA ALA A 90 22.05 -17.05 -11.30
C ALA A 90 21.23 -15.79 -11.59
N ALA A 91 19.91 -15.92 -11.74
CA ALA A 91 19.00 -14.79 -11.87
C ALA A 91 19.08 -13.88 -10.64
N ALA A 92 19.04 -14.44 -9.43
CA ALA A 92 19.05 -13.69 -8.19
C ALA A 92 20.33 -12.87 -7.91
N ILE A 93 21.47 -13.23 -8.52
CA ILE A 93 22.73 -12.48 -8.39
C ILE A 93 22.98 -11.52 -9.56
N SER A 94 22.14 -11.55 -10.60
CA SER A 94 22.26 -10.64 -11.72
C SER A 94 21.77 -9.25 -11.30
N PRO A 95 22.61 -8.20 -11.35
CA PRO A 95 22.20 -6.86 -10.94
C PRO A 95 21.09 -6.25 -11.81
N GLN A 96 20.89 -6.80 -13.01
CA GLN A 96 19.87 -6.37 -13.97
C GLN A 96 18.57 -7.17 -13.86
N ASN A 97 18.53 -8.20 -13.02
CA ASN A 97 17.37 -9.05 -12.85
C ASN A 97 16.61 -8.67 -11.58
N GLU A 98 15.52 -7.93 -11.75
CA GLU A 98 14.61 -7.54 -10.66
C GLU A 98 13.50 -8.59 -10.44
N GLN A 99 13.41 -9.57 -11.34
CA GLN A 99 12.41 -10.63 -11.33
C GLN A 99 12.58 -11.61 -10.18
N VAL A 100 13.83 -11.90 -9.81
CA VAL A 100 14.18 -12.82 -8.72
C VAL A 100 14.88 -12.06 -7.60
N LEU A 101 14.12 -11.74 -6.56
CA LEU A 101 14.63 -11.01 -5.40
C LEU A 101 15.37 -11.94 -4.43
N VAL A 102 16.50 -11.51 -3.90
CA VAL A 102 17.20 -12.23 -2.82
C VAL A 102 16.60 -11.87 -1.47
N GLY A 103 16.06 -12.83 -0.74
CA GLY A 103 15.47 -12.56 0.56
C GLY A 103 14.69 -13.72 1.15
N LEU A 104 13.90 -13.44 2.20
CA LEU A 104 12.95 -14.38 2.77
C LEU A 104 11.53 -13.96 2.39
N PRO A 105 10.64 -14.91 2.02
CA PRO A 105 9.24 -14.64 1.76
C PRO A 105 8.48 -14.45 3.08
N GLY A 106 8.72 -13.31 3.71
CA GLY A 106 8.06 -12.92 4.95
C GLY A 106 6.61 -12.48 4.70
N LEU A 107 5.71 -12.93 5.56
CA LEU A 107 4.36 -12.41 5.66
C LEU A 107 4.34 -11.20 6.60
N TRP A 108 3.21 -10.49 6.63
CA TRP A 108 3.05 -9.26 7.42
C TRP A 108 3.24 -9.47 8.93
N ASP A 109 2.89 -10.65 9.43
CA ASP A 109 3.04 -11.06 10.83
C ASP A 109 4.47 -11.50 11.18
N GLY A 110 5.40 -11.44 10.21
CA GLY A 110 6.79 -11.84 10.35
C GLY A 110 7.05 -13.34 10.19
N SER A 111 6.02 -14.14 9.93
CA SER A 111 6.17 -15.56 9.57
C SER A 111 6.77 -15.70 8.17
N ILE A 112 7.28 -16.90 7.84
CA ILE A 112 7.87 -17.19 6.53
C ILE A 112 7.01 -18.24 5.85
N ALA A 113 6.55 -17.94 4.63
CA ALA A 113 5.81 -18.88 3.80
C ALA A 113 6.70 -19.47 2.71
N CYS A 114 6.89 -20.78 2.69
CA CYS A 114 7.74 -21.44 1.69
C CYS A 114 7.04 -21.58 0.33
N ARG A 115 5.70 -21.51 0.31
CA ARG A 115 4.83 -21.67 -0.86
C ARG A 115 3.55 -20.80 -0.74
N PRO A 116 2.91 -20.39 -1.84
CA PRO A 116 1.65 -19.64 -1.82
C PRO A 116 0.54 -20.31 -1.01
N THR A 117 0.27 -21.59 -1.27
CA THR A 117 -0.77 -22.34 -0.55
C THR A 117 -0.53 -22.39 0.96
N GLN A 118 0.73 -22.45 1.39
CA GLN A 118 1.11 -22.35 2.80
C GLN A 118 0.82 -20.94 3.35
N ALA A 119 1.14 -19.89 2.59
CA ALA A 119 0.84 -18.51 2.98
C ALA A 119 -0.67 -18.32 3.20
N PHE A 120 -1.51 -18.80 2.27
CA PHE A 120 -2.95 -18.66 2.38
C PHE A 120 -3.51 -19.38 3.59
N ALA A 121 -3.08 -20.64 3.82
CA ALA A 121 -3.53 -21.43 4.96
C ALA A 121 -3.17 -20.74 6.29
N HIS A 122 -1.96 -20.18 6.38
CA HIS A 122 -1.51 -19.45 7.55
C HIS A 122 -2.32 -18.16 7.78
N LEU A 123 -2.45 -17.32 6.75
CA LEU A 123 -3.20 -16.07 6.83
C LEU A 123 -4.68 -16.30 7.14
N ARG A 124 -5.30 -17.31 6.53
CA ARG A 124 -6.67 -17.72 6.81
C ARG A 124 -6.84 -18.16 8.26
N THR A 125 -5.91 -18.96 8.78
CA THR A 125 -5.95 -19.40 10.18
C THR A 125 -5.88 -18.21 11.13
N ILE A 126 -5.03 -17.21 10.85
CA ILE A 126 -4.98 -15.99 11.67
C ILE A 126 -6.31 -15.24 11.57
N ALA A 127 -6.81 -15.03 10.35
CA ALA A 127 -8.02 -14.25 10.11
C ALA A 127 -9.28 -14.88 10.75
N GLU A 128 -9.37 -16.20 10.78
CA GLU A 128 -10.46 -16.95 11.44
C GLU A 128 -10.36 -16.91 12.98
N ASN A 129 -9.16 -16.78 13.54
CA ASN A 129 -8.95 -16.74 14.99
C ASN A 129 -8.98 -15.32 15.58
N SER A 130 -8.72 -14.29 14.78
CA SER A 130 -8.73 -12.88 15.20
C SER A 130 -10.05 -12.21 14.83
N ALA A 131 -11.13 -12.56 15.53
CA ALA A 131 -12.43 -11.93 15.31
C ALA A 131 -12.37 -10.43 15.61
N GLY A 132 -12.53 -9.60 14.57
CA GLY A 132 -12.53 -8.13 14.66
C GLY A 132 -11.26 -7.43 14.13
N ASP A 133 -10.25 -8.17 13.65
CA ASP A 133 -9.08 -7.60 12.98
C ASP A 133 -9.14 -7.89 11.47
N GLY A 134 -9.35 -6.85 10.68
CA GLY A 134 -9.48 -6.95 9.22
C GLY A 134 -8.15 -7.16 8.50
N ALA A 135 -7.02 -6.89 9.15
CA ALA A 135 -5.71 -6.88 8.49
C ALA A 135 -5.32 -8.26 7.95
N ALA A 136 -5.62 -9.33 8.70
CA ALA A 136 -5.32 -10.69 8.27
C ALA A 136 -6.11 -11.10 7.02
N TRP A 137 -7.41 -10.76 6.97
CA TRP A 137 -8.25 -10.97 5.80
C TRP A 137 -7.76 -10.16 4.60
N ARG A 138 -7.34 -8.91 4.81
CA ARG A 138 -6.75 -8.08 3.76
C ARG A 138 -5.47 -8.67 3.21
N HIS A 139 -4.54 -9.08 4.08
CA HIS A 139 -3.29 -9.69 3.64
C HIS A 139 -3.51 -11.03 2.93
N LEU A 140 -4.53 -11.81 3.31
CA LEU A 140 -4.97 -12.97 2.55
C LEU A 140 -5.44 -12.56 1.15
N GLY A 141 -6.28 -11.53 1.04
CA GLY A 141 -6.75 -11.01 -0.25
C GLY A 141 -5.59 -10.58 -1.16
N ASN A 142 -4.64 -9.81 -0.64
CA ASN A 142 -3.47 -9.38 -1.40
C ASN A 142 -2.58 -10.56 -1.84
N ALA A 143 -2.48 -11.60 -1.01
CA ALA A 143 -1.73 -12.80 -1.38
C ALA A 143 -2.42 -13.58 -2.50
N LEU A 144 -3.75 -13.70 -2.44
CA LEU A 144 -4.58 -14.40 -3.43
C LEU A 144 -4.59 -13.67 -4.78
N GLU A 145 -4.74 -12.35 -4.77
CA GLU A 145 -4.73 -11.52 -5.98
C GLU A 145 -3.41 -11.63 -6.72
N ARG A 146 -2.28 -11.54 -6.01
CA ARG A 146 -0.93 -11.76 -6.58
C ARG A 146 -0.71 -13.16 -7.13
N SER A 147 -1.52 -14.13 -6.72
CA SER A 147 -1.53 -15.51 -7.24
C SER A 147 -2.53 -15.72 -8.37
N GLY A 148 -3.25 -14.68 -8.81
CA GLY A 148 -4.27 -14.73 -9.85
C GLY A 148 -5.61 -15.30 -9.41
N LEU A 149 -5.82 -15.47 -8.09
CA LEU A 149 -7.07 -15.97 -7.52
C LEU A 149 -7.98 -14.78 -7.12
N LEU A 150 -8.42 -14.02 -8.12
CA LEU A 150 -9.11 -12.75 -7.91
C LEU A 150 -10.45 -12.90 -7.16
N ASP A 151 -11.25 -13.92 -7.48
CA ASP A 151 -12.55 -14.13 -6.82
C ASP A 151 -12.38 -14.39 -5.31
N ASP A 152 -11.40 -15.23 -4.94
CA ASP A 152 -11.08 -15.51 -3.54
C ASP A 152 -10.49 -14.26 -2.84
N ALA A 153 -9.75 -13.43 -3.58
CA ALA A 153 -9.21 -12.17 -3.08
C ALA A 153 -10.33 -11.17 -2.75
N ILE A 154 -11.29 -11.00 -3.66
CA ILE A 154 -12.49 -10.18 -3.48
C ILE A 154 -13.26 -10.63 -2.23
N GLN A 155 -13.50 -11.94 -2.08
CA GLN A 155 -14.16 -12.47 -0.89
C GLN A 155 -13.38 -12.13 0.39
N SER A 156 -12.06 -12.29 0.37
CA SER A 156 -11.20 -12.00 1.53
C SER A 156 -11.23 -10.51 1.90
N TRP A 157 -11.17 -9.60 0.93
CA TRP A 157 -11.28 -8.16 1.22
C TRP A 157 -12.67 -7.77 1.71
N HIS A 158 -13.75 -8.39 1.22
CA HIS A 158 -15.08 -8.16 1.80
C HIS A 158 -15.15 -8.57 3.27
N LEU A 159 -14.56 -9.71 3.62
CA LEU A 159 -14.46 -10.14 5.02
C LEU A 159 -13.63 -9.15 5.85
N ALA A 160 -12.55 -8.61 5.30
CA ALA A 160 -11.74 -7.59 5.98
C ALA A 160 -12.57 -6.32 6.29
N VAL A 161 -13.30 -5.80 5.29
CA VAL A 161 -14.16 -4.61 5.43
C VAL A 161 -15.29 -4.84 6.43
N GLN A 162 -15.82 -6.08 6.53
CA GLN A 162 -16.87 -6.44 7.48
C GLN A 162 -16.35 -6.66 8.90
N ALA A 163 -15.14 -7.19 9.05
CA ALA A 163 -14.55 -7.52 10.34
C ALA A 163 -14.10 -6.28 11.12
N ASP A 164 -13.61 -5.26 10.41
CA ASP A 164 -12.98 -4.09 11.02
C ASP A 164 -13.49 -2.80 10.34
N ASP A 165 -14.04 -1.89 11.15
CA ASP A 165 -14.58 -0.61 10.68
C ASP A 165 -13.50 0.45 10.46
N THR A 166 -12.26 0.14 10.76
CA THR A 166 -11.06 0.96 10.49
C THR A 166 -10.30 0.48 9.27
N GLU A 167 -10.58 -0.73 8.78
CA GLU A 167 -9.87 -1.34 7.64
C GLU A 167 -10.27 -0.64 6.32
N TYR A 168 -9.48 0.34 5.92
CA TYR A 168 -9.69 1.14 4.71
C TYR A 168 -8.90 0.59 3.51
N GLU A 169 -7.78 -0.09 3.72
CA GLU A 169 -6.93 -0.61 2.64
C GLU A 169 -7.66 -1.70 1.86
N ALA A 170 -8.41 -2.58 2.54
CA ALA A 170 -9.22 -3.59 1.86
C ALA A 170 -10.36 -2.99 1.03
N ALA A 171 -10.96 -1.89 1.50
CA ALA A 171 -11.98 -1.16 0.75
C ALA A 171 -11.37 -0.53 -0.52
N PHE A 172 -10.13 -0.02 -0.43
CA PHE A 172 -9.38 0.43 -1.61
C PHE A 172 -9.08 -0.70 -2.58
N SER A 173 -8.62 -1.86 -2.11
CA SER A 173 -8.38 -3.02 -2.97
C SER A 173 -9.64 -3.47 -3.71
N LEU A 174 -10.80 -3.51 -3.03
CA LEU A 174 -12.08 -3.80 -3.69
C LEU A 174 -12.42 -2.72 -4.72
N ALA A 175 -12.26 -1.45 -4.36
CA ALA A 175 -12.57 -0.34 -5.27
C ALA A 175 -11.75 -0.42 -6.55
N ASP A 176 -10.44 -0.71 -6.48
CA ASP A 176 -9.58 -0.81 -7.67
C ASP A 176 -9.98 -1.96 -8.60
N VAL A 177 -10.40 -3.09 -8.02
CA VAL A 177 -10.92 -4.20 -8.81
C VAL A 177 -12.23 -3.85 -9.49
N PHE A 178 -13.19 -3.27 -8.76
CA PHE A 178 -14.49 -2.90 -9.32
C PHE A 178 -14.45 -1.70 -10.26
N TRP A 179 -13.42 -0.85 -10.17
CA TRP A 179 -13.31 0.37 -10.98
C TRP A 179 -13.38 0.14 -12.49
N ARG A 180 -13.00 -1.06 -12.96
CA ARG A 180 -13.01 -1.39 -14.38
C ARG A 180 -14.36 -1.88 -14.89
N ASP A 181 -15.21 -2.36 -13.99
CA ASP A 181 -16.43 -3.09 -14.32
C ASP A 181 -17.71 -2.37 -13.87
N ASP A 182 -17.67 -1.67 -12.73
CA ASP A 182 -18.79 -0.93 -12.14
C ASP A 182 -18.30 0.27 -11.31
N ASP A 183 -18.27 1.44 -11.95
CA ASP A 183 -17.90 2.72 -11.34
C ASP A 183 -18.75 3.06 -10.10
N THR A 184 -20.01 2.58 -10.02
CA THR A 184 -20.90 2.92 -8.90
C THR A 184 -20.56 2.12 -7.65
N ALA A 185 -20.36 0.81 -7.78
CA ALA A 185 -19.90 -0.04 -6.68
C ALA A 185 -18.51 0.40 -6.18
N ALA A 186 -17.63 0.76 -7.12
CA ALA A 186 -16.30 1.26 -6.78
C ALA A 186 -16.35 2.59 -6.00
N LEU A 187 -17.26 3.50 -6.37
CA LEU A 187 -17.46 4.78 -5.67
C LEU A 187 -17.93 4.60 -4.22
N ASP A 188 -18.85 3.68 -3.96
CA ASP A 188 -19.31 3.38 -2.61
C ASP A 188 -18.15 2.86 -1.73
N LEU A 189 -17.31 1.98 -2.29
CA LEU A 189 -16.12 1.46 -1.62
C LEU A 189 -15.07 2.55 -1.36
N VAL A 190 -14.86 3.45 -2.32
CA VAL A 190 -14.00 4.62 -2.14
C VAL A 190 -14.53 5.52 -1.01
N ALA A 191 -15.84 5.77 -0.96
CA ALA A 191 -16.44 6.55 0.10
C ALA A 191 -16.27 5.89 1.48
N ILE A 192 -16.43 4.56 1.56
CA ILE A 192 -16.14 3.78 2.77
C ILE A 192 -14.67 3.97 3.16
N ALA A 193 -13.74 3.77 2.24
CA ALA A 193 -12.31 3.85 2.51
C ALA A 193 -11.91 5.26 3.01
N LEU A 194 -12.42 6.30 2.36
CA LEU A 194 -12.22 7.70 2.74
C LEU A 194 -12.77 8.04 4.13
N HIS A 195 -13.98 7.57 4.44
CA HIS A 195 -14.58 7.75 5.76
C HIS A 195 -13.74 7.10 6.86
N ARG A 196 -13.29 5.86 6.63
CA ARG A 196 -12.45 5.10 7.58
C ARG A 196 -11.08 5.75 7.77
N LEU A 197 -10.44 6.19 6.68
CA LEU A 197 -9.17 6.91 6.70
C LEU A 197 -9.26 8.20 7.53
N GLY A 198 -10.39 8.92 7.47
CA GLY A 198 -10.63 10.11 8.30
C GLY A 198 -10.70 9.78 9.80
N LYS A 199 -11.44 8.74 10.17
CA LYS A 199 -11.56 8.31 11.58
C LYS A 199 -10.24 7.81 12.17
N HIS A 200 -9.46 7.09 11.38
CA HIS A 200 -8.24 6.43 11.82
C HIS A 200 -7.10 6.73 10.84
N PRO A 201 -6.56 7.96 10.84
CA PRO A 201 -5.43 8.28 9.99
C PRO A 201 -4.26 7.38 10.42
N PRO A 202 -3.68 6.58 9.51
CA PRO A 202 -2.49 5.79 9.84
C PRO A 202 -1.38 6.73 10.31
N GLU A 203 -0.55 6.27 11.24
CA GLU A 203 0.67 7.00 11.67
C GLU A 203 1.58 7.26 10.46
N ASP A 204 1.56 6.35 9.49
CA ASP A 204 2.19 6.45 8.18
C ASP A 204 1.10 6.54 7.09
N ARG A 205 0.57 7.75 6.83
CA ARG A 205 -0.31 7.97 5.67
C ARG A 205 0.38 7.51 4.41
N CYS A 206 -0.21 6.51 3.75
CA CYS A 206 0.29 5.93 2.52
C CYS A 206 0.00 6.91 1.37
N PRO A 207 1.00 7.68 0.88
CA PRO A 207 0.77 8.68 -0.16
C PRO A 207 0.25 8.05 -1.44
N ASP A 208 0.59 6.78 -1.66
CA ASP A 208 0.18 5.98 -2.82
C ASP A 208 -1.35 5.81 -2.88
N ILE A 209 -2.01 5.63 -1.73
CA ILE A 209 -3.47 5.49 -1.66
C ILE A 209 -4.16 6.82 -2.01
N VAL A 210 -3.66 7.92 -1.45
CA VAL A 210 -4.19 9.25 -1.76
C VAL A 210 -3.94 9.60 -3.22
N HIS A 211 -2.74 9.29 -3.74
CA HIS A 211 -2.40 9.52 -5.12
C HIS A 211 -3.32 8.72 -6.07
N TRP A 212 -3.47 7.42 -5.84
CA TRP A 212 -4.38 6.55 -6.59
C TRP A 212 -5.81 7.10 -6.59
N LEU A 213 -6.33 7.47 -5.41
CA LEU A 213 -7.66 8.06 -5.28
C LEU A 213 -7.82 9.32 -6.15
N LEU A 214 -6.81 10.19 -6.17
CA LEU A 214 -6.88 11.42 -6.94
C LEU A 214 -6.84 11.17 -8.44
N GLU A 215 -6.06 10.19 -8.91
CA GLU A 215 -6.09 9.78 -10.32
C GLU A 215 -7.47 9.27 -10.72
N ARG A 216 -8.09 8.45 -9.87
CA ARG A 216 -9.45 7.93 -10.07
C ARG A 216 -10.51 9.04 -10.06
N LEU A 217 -10.39 10.00 -9.14
CA LEU A 217 -11.25 11.19 -9.13
C LEU A 217 -11.10 12.04 -10.39
N LYS A 218 -9.87 12.19 -10.93
CA LYS A 218 -9.63 12.91 -12.20
C LYS A 218 -10.34 12.19 -13.36
N GLU A 219 -10.19 10.88 -13.44
CA GLU A 219 -10.87 10.04 -14.44
C GLU A 219 -12.39 10.24 -14.37
N LEU A 220 -13.01 10.14 -13.19
CA LEU A 220 -14.45 10.37 -13.03
C LEU A 220 -14.85 11.81 -13.34
N GLY A 221 -14.07 12.80 -12.93
CA GLY A 221 -14.34 14.21 -13.22
C GLY A 221 -14.40 14.50 -14.73
N SER A 222 -13.71 13.70 -15.55
CA SER A 222 -13.75 13.83 -17.00
C SER A 222 -14.97 13.17 -17.67
N HIS A 223 -15.60 12.17 -17.04
CA HIS A 223 -16.67 11.37 -17.64
C HIS A 223 -18.05 11.56 -16.97
N SER A 224 -18.08 11.83 -15.67
CA SER A 224 -19.31 11.92 -14.87
C SER A 224 -19.75 13.36 -14.63
N ARG A 225 -21.04 13.64 -14.87
CA ARG A 225 -21.57 15.02 -14.89
C ARG A 225 -21.93 15.59 -13.52
N GLU A 226 -22.10 14.75 -12.49
CA GLU A 226 -22.76 15.18 -11.24
C GLU A 226 -22.12 14.68 -9.93
N LEU A 227 -20.92 14.10 -9.97
CA LEU A 227 -20.25 13.68 -8.74
C LEU A 227 -19.75 14.89 -7.93
N THR A 228 -20.20 15.01 -6.68
CA THR A 228 -19.75 16.04 -5.74
C THR A 228 -18.96 15.40 -4.60
N LEU A 229 -17.72 15.85 -4.43
CA LEU A 229 -16.88 15.46 -3.30
C LEU A 229 -17.26 16.32 -2.08
N MET A 230 -17.55 15.66 -0.97
CA MET A 230 -17.78 16.28 0.33
C MET A 230 -16.61 15.95 1.25
N LEU A 231 -16.01 16.98 1.85
CA LEU A 231 -14.98 16.85 2.87
C LEU A 231 -15.38 17.58 4.14
N THR A 232 -15.14 16.93 5.27
CA THR A 232 -15.21 17.51 6.61
C THR A 232 -13.85 17.38 7.27
N TRP A 233 -13.29 18.47 7.79
CA TRP A 233 -11.99 18.46 8.46
C TRP A 233 -11.97 19.38 9.66
N SER A 234 -11.09 19.05 10.61
CA SER A 234 -10.80 19.92 11.75
C SER A 234 -9.66 20.87 11.40
N GLU A 235 -9.74 22.12 11.86
CA GLU A 235 -8.64 23.07 11.83
C GLU A 235 -8.35 23.58 13.24
N ASP A 236 -7.09 23.41 13.67
CA ASP A 236 -6.61 23.93 14.93
C ASP A 236 -6.42 25.45 14.81
N GLN A 237 -7.18 26.18 15.61
CA GLN A 237 -7.04 27.63 15.74
C GLN A 237 -6.12 27.93 16.93
N PRO A 238 -5.05 28.73 16.74
CA PRO A 238 -4.06 28.97 17.79
C PRO A 238 -4.63 29.66 19.05
N ASP A 239 -5.77 30.35 18.91
CA ASP A 239 -6.37 31.17 19.97
C ASP A 239 -7.66 30.58 20.56
N THR A 240 -8.08 29.37 20.17
CA THR A 240 -9.28 28.71 20.71
C THR A 240 -8.96 27.35 21.31
N THR A 241 -9.62 27.03 22.43
CA THR A 241 -9.54 25.70 23.07
C THR A 241 -10.38 24.65 22.35
N ARG A 242 -11.07 25.02 21.28
CA ARG A 242 -11.96 24.13 20.51
C ARG A 242 -11.55 24.14 19.04
N PRO A 243 -11.47 22.95 18.40
CA PRO A 243 -11.24 22.85 16.96
C PRO A 243 -12.42 23.44 16.18
N VAL A 244 -12.13 24.06 15.03
CA VAL A 244 -13.16 24.48 14.08
C VAL A 244 -13.38 23.34 13.10
N ILE A 245 -14.61 22.82 13.05
CA ILE A 245 -15.01 21.81 12.08
C ILE A 245 -15.50 22.52 10.84
N ASN A 246 -14.85 22.24 9.71
CA ASN A 246 -15.23 22.74 8.41
C ASN A 246 -15.86 21.61 7.62
N MET A 247 -16.99 21.88 6.95
CA MET A 247 -17.65 20.97 6.03
C MET A 247 -17.83 21.68 4.71
N SER A 248 -17.47 21.02 3.60
CA SER A 248 -17.44 21.69 2.31
C SER A 248 -17.57 20.70 1.15
N THR A 249 -18.27 21.11 0.11
CA THR A 249 -18.52 20.30 -1.09
C THR A 249 -17.92 20.94 -2.34
N ILE A 250 -17.49 20.12 -3.30
CA ILE A 250 -17.07 20.60 -4.62
C ILE A 250 -17.44 19.58 -5.70
N PRO A 251 -18.04 20.00 -6.84
CA PRO A 251 -18.17 19.11 -7.99
C PRO A 251 -16.79 18.65 -8.44
N VAL A 252 -16.59 17.34 -8.61
CA VAL A 252 -15.26 16.78 -8.91
C VAL A 252 -14.66 17.40 -10.18
N ARG A 253 -15.49 17.61 -11.22
CA ARG A 253 -15.11 18.30 -12.47
C ARG A 253 -14.65 19.76 -12.30
N ARG A 254 -14.90 20.38 -11.15
CA ARG A 254 -14.48 21.75 -10.84
C ARG A 254 -13.18 21.81 -10.02
N ILE A 255 -12.57 20.67 -9.69
CA ILE A 255 -11.27 20.62 -9.04
C ILE A 255 -10.20 20.94 -10.09
N ILE A 256 -9.47 22.03 -9.88
CA ILE A 256 -8.37 22.47 -10.77
C ILE A 256 -7.02 22.28 -10.06
N ARG A 257 -6.98 22.44 -8.74
CA ARG A 257 -5.79 22.31 -7.88
C ARG A 257 -5.76 20.96 -7.16
N TRP A 258 -5.47 19.91 -7.92
CA TRP A 258 -5.34 18.54 -7.39
C TRP A 258 -4.23 18.39 -6.35
N ASP A 259 -3.15 19.15 -6.49
CA ASP A 259 -2.03 19.21 -5.56
C ASP A 259 -2.44 19.73 -4.17
N VAL A 260 -3.37 20.70 -4.13
CA VAL A 260 -3.91 21.23 -2.86
C VAL A 260 -4.84 20.19 -2.22
N LEU A 261 -5.66 19.51 -3.01
CA LEU A 261 -6.51 18.44 -2.51
C LEU A 261 -5.67 17.28 -1.94
N GLU A 262 -4.62 16.89 -2.64
CA GLU A 262 -3.63 15.90 -2.17
C GLU A 262 -3.01 16.31 -0.84
N GLU A 263 -2.55 17.55 -0.73
CA GLU A 263 -1.99 18.09 0.51
C GLU A 263 -3.03 18.03 1.64
N MET A 264 -4.29 18.36 1.37
CA MET A 264 -5.36 18.29 2.37
C MET A 264 -5.61 16.86 2.83
N LEU A 265 -5.72 15.92 1.90
CA LEU A 265 -5.94 14.50 2.20
C LEU A 265 -4.74 13.88 2.95
N ASN A 266 -3.52 14.34 2.67
CA ASN A 266 -2.30 13.86 3.32
C ASN A 266 -1.97 14.57 4.64
N ASN A 267 -2.39 15.81 4.87
CA ASN A 267 -1.86 16.60 6.00
C ASN A 267 -2.92 17.14 6.96
N ARG A 268 -4.22 17.09 6.61
CA ARG A 268 -5.28 17.56 7.51
C ARG A 268 -5.95 16.40 8.25
N PRO A 269 -6.38 16.61 9.52
CA PRO A 269 -7.26 15.66 10.21
C PRO A 269 -8.64 15.72 9.56
N LEU A 270 -8.85 14.83 8.60
CA LEU A 270 -10.16 14.60 7.99
C LEU A 270 -11.07 13.95 9.04
N ILE A 271 -12.30 14.43 9.13
CA ILE A 271 -13.34 13.85 9.98
C ILE A 271 -14.25 12.96 9.14
N LEU A 272 -14.56 13.41 7.92
CA LEU A 272 -15.42 12.72 6.97
C LEU A 272 -14.97 13.06 5.56
N ALA A 273 -15.00 12.08 4.68
CA ALA A 273 -14.83 12.28 3.25
C ALA A 273 -15.76 11.31 2.51
N GLY A 274 -16.43 11.78 1.47
CA GLY A 274 -17.38 10.96 0.73
C GLY A 274 -17.97 11.70 -0.47
N PHE A 275 -18.91 11.04 -1.15
CA PHE A 275 -19.60 11.59 -2.30
C PHE A 275 -21.05 11.91 -2.00
N THR A 276 -21.58 12.92 -2.67
CA THR A 276 -23.00 13.28 -2.62
C THR A 276 -23.48 13.71 -4.00
N ASN A 277 -24.77 13.48 -4.26
CA ASN A 277 -25.48 14.02 -5.43
C ASN A 277 -26.14 15.37 -5.10
N GLU A 278 -26.16 15.75 -3.82
CA GLU A 278 -26.71 17.04 -3.37
C GLU A 278 -25.65 18.12 -3.56
N LEU A 279 -25.85 18.96 -4.57
CA LEU A 279 -25.15 20.23 -4.69
C LEU A 279 -25.74 21.18 -3.65
N ASP A 280 -24.88 21.69 -2.77
CA ASP A 280 -25.22 22.92 -2.07
C ASP A 280 -25.20 24.05 -3.12
N THR A 281 -26.38 24.31 -3.69
CA THR A 281 -26.55 25.16 -4.88
C THR A 281 -26.40 26.65 -4.56
N GLY A 282 -26.19 27.02 -3.29
CA GLY A 282 -26.25 28.40 -2.82
C GLY A 282 -24.93 29.14 -2.61
N GLU A 283 -23.84 28.49 -2.18
CA GLU A 283 -22.70 29.23 -1.60
C GLU A 283 -21.32 28.85 -2.15
N HIS A 284 -20.40 29.84 -2.17
CA HIS A 284 -18.98 29.61 -2.37
C HIS A 284 -18.43 28.79 -1.20
N THR A 285 -18.33 27.48 -1.37
CA THR A 285 -17.79 26.60 -0.35
C THR A 285 -16.27 26.81 -0.22
N MET A 286 -15.73 26.65 0.98
CA MET A 286 -14.28 26.80 1.22
C MET A 286 -13.44 25.86 0.35
N LEU A 287 -13.88 24.62 0.15
CA LEU A 287 -13.22 23.66 -0.73
C LEU A 287 -13.24 24.14 -2.18
N ARG A 288 -14.37 24.69 -2.67
CA ARG A 288 -14.45 25.30 -4.00
C ARG A 288 -13.47 26.46 -4.15
N ALA A 289 -13.33 27.33 -3.15
CA ALA A 289 -12.36 28.42 -3.19
C ALA A 289 -10.90 27.90 -3.24
N LEU A 290 -10.58 26.91 -2.39
CA LEU A 290 -9.24 26.34 -2.25
C LEU A 290 -8.80 25.54 -3.48
N VAL A 291 -9.65 24.64 -3.98
CA VAL A 291 -9.25 23.67 -5.01
C VAL A 291 -9.84 23.95 -6.39
N GLY A 292 -10.90 24.77 -6.48
CA GLY A 292 -11.57 25.09 -7.75
C GLY A 292 -11.28 26.48 -8.31
N GLU A 293 -11.23 27.50 -7.46
CA GLU A 293 -11.06 28.90 -7.90
C GLU A 293 -9.61 29.41 -7.78
N GLY A 294 -8.71 28.56 -7.25
CA GLY A 294 -7.29 28.88 -7.12
C GLY A 294 -6.99 29.98 -6.09
N VAL A 295 -7.91 30.23 -5.15
CA VAL A 295 -7.71 31.20 -4.07
C VAL A 295 -6.57 30.70 -3.19
N ALA A 296 -5.53 31.50 -3.04
CA ALA A 296 -4.38 31.11 -2.23
C ALA A 296 -4.84 30.79 -0.79
N PRO A 297 -4.38 29.67 -0.18
CA PRO A 297 -4.77 29.27 1.18
C PRO A 297 -4.55 30.36 2.24
N ARG A 298 -3.71 31.35 1.93
CA ARG A 298 -3.40 32.52 2.77
C ARG A 298 -4.62 33.38 3.13
N LEU A 299 -5.71 33.34 2.36
CA LEU A 299 -6.88 34.21 2.56
C LEU A 299 -7.94 33.64 3.51
N LEU A 300 -7.84 32.37 3.92
CA LEU A 300 -8.90 31.70 4.70
C LEU A 300 -8.56 31.48 6.19
N GLY A 301 -7.39 31.93 6.67
CA GLY A 301 -7.02 31.78 8.07
C GLY A 301 -5.51 31.79 8.25
N GLY A 302 -4.96 32.97 8.52
CA GLY A 302 -3.52 33.15 8.69
C GLY A 302 -3.02 32.57 10.00
N ASN A 303 -2.77 31.24 10.06
CA ASN A 303 -1.79 30.59 10.95
C ASN A 303 -1.69 29.05 10.79
N SER A 304 -1.90 28.50 9.59
CA SER A 304 -1.67 27.06 9.33
C SER A 304 -0.22 26.62 9.62
N PRO A 305 0.03 25.37 10.09
CA PRO A 305 1.37 24.79 10.28
C PRO A 305 2.30 24.89 9.04
N MET A 306 1.74 25.07 7.83
CA MET A 306 2.48 25.47 6.62
C MET A 306 3.41 26.67 6.86
N ASN A 307 2.93 27.69 7.58
CA ASN A 307 3.73 28.88 7.88
C ASN A 307 4.87 28.59 8.87
N ARG A 308 4.75 27.58 9.73
CA ARG A 308 5.83 27.21 10.68
C ARG A 308 6.92 26.40 10.00
N ALA A 309 6.58 25.44 9.14
CA ALA A 309 7.57 24.66 8.38
C ALA A 309 8.31 25.53 7.35
N ALA A 310 7.59 26.39 6.63
CA ALA A 310 8.17 27.35 5.70
C ALA A 310 9.04 28.41 6.43
N ARG A 311 8.59 28.96 7.58
CA ARG A 311 9.41 29.87 8.41
C ARG A 311 10.64 29.18 9.01
N ARG A 312 10.55 27.90 9.39
CA ARG A 312 11.71 27.13 9.88
C ARG A 312 12.74 26.89 8.77
N ARG A 313 12.31 26.55 7.55
CA ARG A 313 13.21 26.46 6.38
C ARG A 313 13.80 27.81 5.98
N ALA A 314 13.04 28.90 6.06
CA ALA A 314 13.52 30.25 5.78
C ALA A 314 14.51 30.76 6.84
N LYS A 315 14.25 30.55 8.15
CA LYS A 315 15.19 30.86 9.24
C LYS A 315 16.48 30.07 9.16
N ARG A 316 16.44 28.81 8.70
CA ARG A 316 17.64 27.99 8.47
C ARG A 316 18.46 28.46 7.26
N LYS A 317 17.86 29.14 6.29
CA LYS A 317 18.56 29.76 5.16
C LYS A 317 19.14 31.14 5.48
N THR A 318 18.55 31.88 6.42
CA THR A 318 19.04 33.21 6.82
C THR A 318 20.05 33.19 7.97
N LEU A 319 20.10 32.13 8.79
CA LEU A 319 21.18 31.90 9.75
C LEU A 319 22.33 31.16 9.04
N GLY A 320 23.17 31.96 8.38
CA GLY A 320 24.36 31.51 7.68
C GLY A 320 25.34 30.72 8.55
N ARG A 321 26.06 29.81 7.88
CA ARG A 321 27.26 29.14 8.37
C ARG A 321 28.21 30.13 9.08
N PRO A 322 28.76 29.82 10.27
CA PRO A 322 30.00 30.41 10.68
C PRO A 322 31.11 29.88 9.78
N SER A 323 31.84 30.81 9.16
CA SER A 323 33.01 30.58 8.33
C SER A 323 34.11 29.88 9.13
N THR A 324 34.68 28.86 8.50
CA THR A 324 35.93 28.21 8.85
C THR A 324 37.08 29.20 8.69
N THR A 325 37.79 29.53 9.77
CA THR A 325 39.10 30.18 9.67
C THR A 325 40.09 29.47 10.60
N GLN A 326 40.98 28.72 9.94
CA GLN A 326 42.37 28.44 10.32
C GLN A 326 42.89 28.99 11.65
N ARG A 327 43.51 28.11 12.44
CA ARG A 327 44.85 28.37 13.02
C ARG A 327 45.69 27.09 13.05
N LEU A 328 46.90 27.24 12.52
CA LEU A 328 48.00 26.29 12.46
C LEU A 328 48.65 26.07 13.83
N ASN A 329 49.19 24.85 14.00
CA ASN A 329 50.38 24.39 14.73
C ASN A 329 51.09 25.31 15.73
N SER A 330 51.40 24.76 16.91
CA SER A 330 52.78 24.58 17.42
C SER A 330 52.80 23.87 18.79
N THR A 331 53.58 22.77 18.88
CA THR A 331 54.53 22.37 19.95
C THR A 331 54.11 22.60 21.42
N ILE A 332 54.04 21.61 22.31
CA ILE A 332 55.07 20.68 22.84
C ILE A 332 54.39 19.39 23.31
#